data_AF-A0A512J6V3-F1
#
_entry.id   AF-A0A512J6V3-F1
#
_cell.length_a   1.000
_cell.length_b   1.000
_cell.length_c   1.000
_cell.angle_alpha   90.00
_cell.angle_beta   90.00
_cell.angle_gamma   90.00
#
_symmetry.space_group_name_H-M   'P 1'
#
loop_
_entity.id
_entity.type
_entity.pdbx_description
1 polymer ?
#
loop_
_entity_poly.entity_id
_entity_poly.type
_entity_poly.pdbx_seq_one_letter_code
_entity_poly.pdbx_strand_id
1 'polypeptide(L)'
;MSGHSGTSARDLADAVAAAYAEETRPPLTPELTERVRAAILPEADPEDPGSIERINRVLDAFEVSLEAVAGPRLVGIDPATGAVSMSNRSEAGRPLRSFGGQ
;
A
#
# COMPACT_ATOMS: atom_id res chain seq x y z
N MET A 1 -13.11 -28.06 -6.77
CA MET A 1 -13.27 -26.80 -7.51
C MET A 1 -12.51 -25.73 -6.75
N SER A 2 -11.25 -25.47 -7.09
CA SER A 2 -10.46 -24.38 -6.48
C SER A 2 -9.54 -23.82 -7.57
N GLY A 3 -10.08 -22.96 -8.42
CA GLY A 3 -9.32 -22.28 -9.45
C GLY A 3 -9.44 -20.78 -9.25
N HIS A 4 -8.44 -20.17 -8.61
CA HIS A 4 -8.17 -18.72 -8.64
C HIS A 4 -6.70 -18.45 -8.22
N SER A 5 -5.72 -19.24 -8.69
CA SER A 5 -4.33 -19.14 -8.20
C SER A 5 -3.50 -18.06 -8.93
N GLY A 6 -4.10 -16.90 -9.15
CA GLY A 6 -3.41 -15.70 -9.60
C GLY A 6 -4.18 -14.51 -9.07
N THR A 7 -3.57 -13.75 -8.17
CA THR A 7 -4.09 -12.44 -7.75
C THR A 7 -4.26 -11.61 -9.01
N SER A 8 -5.45 -11.06 -9.25
CA SER A 8 -5.66 -10.17 -10.38
C SER A 8 -5.21 -8.74 -10.02
N ALA A 9 -4.97 -7.90 -11.03
CA ALA A 9 -4.78 -6.45 -10.86
C ALA A 9 -5.84 -5.81 -9.96
N ARG A 10 -7.09 -6.28 -10.07
CA ARG A 10 -8.21 -5.80 -9.27
C ARG A 10 -8.10 -6.23 -7.82
N ASP A 11 -7.77 -7.49 -7.55
CA ASP A 11 -7.59 -8.00 -6.19
C ASP A 11 -6.42 -7.30 -5.50
N LEU A 12 -5.33 -7.06 -6.24
CA LEU A 12 -4.18 -6.30 -5.75
C LEU A 12 -4.59 -4.87 -5.40
N ALA A 13 -5.27 -4.16 -6.31
CA ALA A 13 -5.70 -2.79 -6.05
C ALA A 13 -6.66 -2.69 -4.85
N ASP A 14 -7.55 -3.66 -4.68
CA ASP A 14 -8.46 -3.76 -3.54
C ASP A 14 -7.68 -3.96 -2.22
N ALA A 15 -6.77 -4.93 -2.20
CA ALA A 15 -5.94 -5.24 -1.03
C ALA A 15 -5.05 -4.05 -0.63
N VAL A 16 -4.42 -3.39 -1.60
CA VAL A 16 -3.59 -2.20 -1.33
C VAL A 16 -4.43 -1.04 -0.80
N ALA A 17 -5.57 -0.75 -1.42
CA ALA A 17 -6.42 0.37 -0.99
C ALA A 17 -7.02 0.13 0.41
N ALA A 18 -7.43 -1.11 0.71
CA ALA A 18 -7.92 -1.50 2.03
C ALA A 18 -6.82 -1.36 3.09
N ALA A 19 -5.65 -1.97 2.87
CA ALA A 19 -4.52 -1.89 3.80
C ALA A 19 -4.06 -0.43 4.01
N TYR A 20 -3.99 0.36 2.93
CA TYR A 20 -3.68 1.78 3.01
C TYR A 20 -4.71 2.51 3.86
N ALA A 21 -6.02 2.33 3.64
CA ALA A 21 -7.06 3.02 4.39
C ALA A 21 -7.08 2.65 5.89
N GLU A 22 -6.78 1.39 6.25
CA GLU A 22 -6.72 0.94 7.65
C GLU A 22 -5.51 1.49 8.40
N GLU A 23 -4.35 1.55 7.75
CA GLU A 23 -3.09 2.00 8.37
C GLU A 23 -2.88 3.52 8.30
N THR A 24 -3.60 4.21 7.42
CA THR A 24 -3.54 5.67 7.29
C THR A 24 -4.21 6.35 8.48
N ARG A 25 -3.60 7.43 9.00
CA ARG A 25 -4.16 8.23 10.10
C ARG A 25 -4.24 9.71 9.70
N PRO A 26 -5.44 10.35 9.76
CA PRO A 26 -6.75 9.78 10.13
C PRO A 26 -7.26 8.74 9.11
N PRO A 27 -8.20 7.85 9.50
CA PRO A 27 -8.77 6.86 8.59
C PRO A 27 -9.43 7.53 7.39
N LEU A 28 -9.23 6.96 6.20
CA LEU A 28 -9.83 7.48 4.98
C LEU A 28 -11.34 7.23 4.96
N THR A 29 -12.09 8.16 4.37
CA THR A 29 -13.50 7.95 4.09
C THR A 29 -13.65 6.92 2.95
N PRO A 30 -14.79 6.20 2.86
CA PRO A 30 -15.02 5.23 1.79
C PRO A 30 -14.87 5.82 0.38
N GLU A 31 -15.28 7.08 0.19
CA GLU A 31 -15.10 7.80 -1.08
C GLU A 31 -13.63 8.02 -1.43
N LEU A 32 -12.79 8.34 -0.44
CA LEU A 32 -11.35 8.49 -0.65
C LEU A 32 -10.69 7.13 -0.92
N THR A 33 -11.11 6.08 -0.23
CA THR A 33 -10.62 4.71 -0.47
C THR A 33 -10.93 4.24 -1.89
N GLU A 34 -12.15 4.46 -2.38
CA GLU A 34 -12.51 4.11 -3.77
C GLU A 34 -11.71 4.93 -4.80
N ARG A 35 -11.43 6.21 -4.53
CA ARG A 35 -10.58 7.03 -5.39
C ARG A 35 -9.14 6.52 -5.45
N VAL A 36 -8.58 6.11 -4.31
CA VAL A 36 -7.24 5.51 -4.23
C VAL A 36 -7.22 4.20 -5.02
N ARG A 37 -8.20 3.32 -4.78
CA ARG A 37 -8.33 2.05 -5.50
C ARG A 37 -8.41 2.24 -7.01
N ALA A 38 -9.24 3.17 -7.49
CA ALA A 38 -9.38 3.46 -8.91
C ALA A 38 -8.08 4.01 -9.54
N ALA A 39 -7.29 4.76 -8.78
CA ALA A 39 -5.99 5.27 -9.22
C ALA A 39 -4.90 4.19 -9.21
N ILE A 40 -4.98 3.21 -8.31
CA ILE A 40 -4.04 2.09 -8.19
C ILE A 40 -4.30 1.02 -9.25
N LEU A 41 -5.57 0.74 -9.58
CA LEU A 41 -5.97 -0.30 -10.53
C LEU A 41 -5.20 -0.33 -11.86
N PRO A 42 -4.95 0.80 -12.56
CA PRO A 42 -4.15 0.78 -13.80
C PRO A 42 -2.68 0.47 -13.57
N GLU A 43 -2.17 0.71 -12.37
CA GLU A 43 -0.76 0.45 -12.01
C GLU A 43 -0.56 -0.92 -11.38
N ALA A 44 -1.63 -1.54 -10.90
CA ALA A 44 -1.64 -2.81 -10.21
C ALA A 44 -1.37 -3.96 -11.18
N ASP A 45 -0.13 -4.42 -11.18
CA ASP A 45 0.27 -5.65 -11.85
C ASP A 45 1.01 -6.57 -10.86
N PRO A 46 0.50 -7.77 -10.54
CA PRO A 46 1.11 -8.65 -9.55
C PRO A 46 2.32 -9.43 -10.09
N GLU A 47 2.50 -9.46 -11.41
CA GLU A 47 3.62 -10.16 -12.07
C GLU A 47 4.81 -9.20 -12.32
N ASP A 48 4.55 -7.90 -12.44
CA ASP A 48 5.55 -6.85 -12.62
C ASP A 48 6.07 -6.31 -11.28
N PRO A 49 7.37 -6.51 -10.95
CA PRO A 49 7.94 -5.91 -9.75
C PRO A 49 7.92 -4.37 -9.77
N GLY A 50 7.87 -3.75 -10.96
CA GLY A 50 7.74 -2.30 -11.12
C GLY A 50 6.39 -1.73 -10.68
N SER A 51 5.38 -2.59 -10.54
CA SER A 51 4.04 -2.25 -10.00
C SER A 51 4.14 -1.62 -8.61
N ILE A 52 5.01 -2.14 -7.73
CA ILE A 52 5.18 -1.61 -6.37
C ILE A 52 5.59 -0.13 -6.41
N GLU A 53 6.57 0.22 -7.24
CA GLU A 53 7.02 1.61 -7.38
C GLU A 53 5.94 2.52 -7.98
N ARG A 54 5.21 2.03 -8.98
CA ARG A 54 4.12 2.78 -9.63
C ARG A 54 2.96 3.04 -8.67
N ILE A 55 2.54 2.02 -7.92
CA ILE A 55 1.53 2.14 -6.87
C ILE A 55 1.97 3.16 -5.81
N ASN A 56 3.21 3.07 -5.33
CA ASN A 56 3.73 4.02 -4.34
C ASN A 56 3.74 5.47 -4.86
N ARG A 57 4.05 5.70 -6.15
CA ARG A 57 3.95 7.03 -6.76
C ARG A 57 2.51 7.57 -6.78
N VAL A 58 1.53 6.71 -7.05
CA VAL A 58 0.11 7.09 -6.99
C VAL A 58 -0.28 7.49 -5.57
N LEU A 59 0.17 6.72 -4.56
CA LEU A 59 -0.06 7.05 -3.15
C LEU A 59 0.60 8.38 -2.77
N ASP A 60 1.85 8.63 -3.16
CA ASP A 60 2.54 9.92 -2.94
C ASP A 60 1.77 11.10 -3.57
N ALA A 61 1.30 10.96 -4.82
CA ALA A 61 0.51 12.00 -5.47
C ALA A 61 -0.83 12.25 -4.75
N PHE A 62 -1.47 11.20 -4.23
CA PHE A 62 -2.69 11.31 -3.45
C PHE A 62 -2.47 12.00 -2.10
N GLU A 63 -1.37 11.70 -1.42
CA GLU A 63 -0.97 12.38 -0.17
C GLU A 63 -0.73 13.88 -0.38
N VAL A 64 -0.02 14.25 -1.45
CA VAL A 64 0.20 15.65 -1.84
C VAL A 64 -1.14 16.37 -2.06
N SER A 65 -2.13 15.68 -2.66
CA SER A 65 -3.47 16.24 -2.87
C SER A 65 -4.28 16.41 -1.58
N LEU A 66 -3.97 15.70 -0.50
CA LEU A 66 -4.69 15.76 0.78
C LEU A 66 -4.02 16.67 1.81
N GLU A 67 -2.79 17.14 1.56
CA GLU A 67 -2.00 18.09 2.37
C GLU A 67 -1.77 17.73 3.87
N ALA A 68 -2.35 16.64 4.38
CA ALA A 68 -2.42 16.33 5.81
C ALA A 68 -2.25 14.84 6.16
N VAL A 69 -1.89 13.99 5.20
CA VAL A 69 -1.89 12.53 5.38
C VAL A 69 -0.57 11.93 4.89
N ALA A 70 0.10 11.18 5.77
CA ALA A 70 1.22 10.31 5.41
C ALA A 70 0.79 8.86 5.71
N GLY A 71 0.50 8.10 4.66
CA GLY A 71 0.09 6.71 4.78
C GLY A 71 1.28 5.74 4.70
N PRO A 72 1.03 4.44 4.88
CA PRO A 72 2.05 3.41 4.65
C PRO A 72 2.47 3.34 3.17
N ARG A 73 3.59 2.65 2.92
CA ARG A 73 4.08 2.34 1.57
C ARG A 73 4.03 0.84 1.34
N LEU A 74 3.68 0.45 0.12
CA LEU A 74 3.71 -0.94 -0.32
C LEU A 74 5.19 -1.38 -0.42
N VAL A 75 5.57 -2.43 0.31
CA VAL A 75 6.94 -2.97 0.33
C VAL A 75 7.05 -4.36 -0.30
N GLY A 76 5.94 -5.05 -0.48
CA GLY A 76 5.94 -6.37 -1.09
C GLY A 76 4.53 -6.84 -1.42
N ILE A 77 4.45 -7.72 -2.41
CA ILE A 77 3.25 -8.45 -2.79
C ILE A 77 3.65 -9.91 -2.77
N ASP A 78 2.90 -10.74 -2.04
CA ASP A 78 3.08 -12.18 -2.06
C ASP A 78 2.38 -12.73 -3.31
N PRO A 79 3.13 -13.26 -4.30
CA PRO A 79 2.53 -13.71 -5.57
C PRO A 79 1.73 -15.01 -5.41
N ALA A 80 1.91 -15.75 -4.32
CA ALA A 80 1.21 -17.02 -4.07
C ALA A 80 -0.18 -16.82 -3.46
N THR A 81 -0.34 -15.76 -2.66
CA THR A 81 -1.55 -15.47 -1.88
C THR A 81 -2.21 -14.15 -2.25
N GLY A 82 -1.50 -13.25 -2.92
CA GLY A 82 -1.91 -11.87 -3.16
C GLY A 82 -1.79 -10.96 -1.94
N ALA A 83 -1.18 -11.44 -0.85
CA ALA A 83 -1.05 -10.65 0.36
C ALA A 83 -0.14 -9.45 0.10
N VAL A 84 -0.61 -8.26 0.46
CA VAL A 84 0.17 -7.02 0.37
C VAL A 84 0.85 -6.76 1.71
N SER A 85 2.13 -6.40 1.66
CA SER A 85 2.88 -5.96 2.83
C SER A 85 3.07 -4.45 2.74
N MET A 86 2.57 -3.76 3.75
CA MET A 86 2.64 -2.32 3.92
C MET A 86 3.63 -1.98 5.04
N SER A 87 4.38 -0.91 4.90
CA SER A 87 5.31 -0.43 5.92
C SER A 87 5.12 1.05 6.18
N ASN A 88 4.97 1.41 7.44
CA ASN A 88 4.75 2.78 7.86
C ASN A 88 6.07 3.56 7.84
N ARG A 89 6.06 4.79 7.29
CA ARG A 89 7.27 5.63 7.16
C ARG A 89 7.95 5.93 8.51
N SER A 90 7.21 5.82 9.61
CA SER A 90 7.73 6.04 10.97
C SER A 90 8.75 4.99 11.45
N GLU A 91 8.81 3.80 10.84
CA GLU A 91 9.77 2.75 11.23
C GLU A 91 11.01 2.70 10.33
N ALA A 92 10.93 3.24 9.11
CA ALA A 92 12.05 3.30 8.18
C ALA A 92 13.11 4.38 8.53
N GLY A 93 12.79 5.29 9.46
CA GLY A 93 13.62 6.46 9.77
C GLY A 93 14.15 6.55 11.21
N ARG A 94 13.82 5.62 12.10
CA ARG A 94 14.41 5.61 13.44
C ARG A 94 15.64 4.72 13.44
N PRO A 95 16.88 5.25 13.60
CA PRO A 95 17.95 4.42 14.10
C PRO A 95 17.44 3.83 15.42
N LEU A 96 17.34 2.51 15.49
CA LEU A 96 17.13 1.79 16.73
C LEU A 96 18.20 2.33 17.69
N ARG A 97 17.83 3.25 18.58
CA ARG A 97 18.73 3.74 19.61
C ARG A 97 19.14 2.48 20.38
N SER A 98 20.37 2.04 20.16
CA SER A 98 20.96 0.94 20.89
C SER A 98 20.75 1.20 22.37
N PHE A 99 20.21 0.22 23.08
CA PHE A 99 20.11 0.21 24.52
C PHE A 99 21.53 0.40 25.11
N GLY A 100 21.89 1.64 25.40
CA GLY A 100 23.06 2.01 26.21
C GLY A 100 22.58 2.33 27.62
N GLY A 101 22.17 1.29 28.35
CA GLY A 101 21.89 1.37 29.79
C GLY A 101 23.18 1.14 30.56
N GLN A 102 23.81 2.27 30.90
CA GLN A 102 24.77 2.61 31.97
C GLN A 102 25.35 1.48 32.83
#